data_AF-A0A932XVS4-F1
#
_entry.id   AF-A0A932XVS4-F1
#
_cell.length_a   1.000
_cell.length_b   1.000
_cell.length_c   1.000
_cell.angle_alpha   90.00
_cell.angle_beta   90.00
_cell.angle_gamma   90.00
#
_symmetry.space_group_name_H-M   'P 1'
#
loop_
_entity.id
_entity.type
_entity.pdbx_description
1 polymer ?
#
loop_
_entity_poly.entity_id
_entity_poly.type
_entity_poly.pdbx_seq_one_letter_code
_entity_poly.pdbx_strand_id
1 'polypeptide(L)'
;MQIIPGVTLKIYKQNRELTPDEGGYVGKLYSGYAVLEATVAPGERMIGLQQQSRDRYSLARDWMQLSHVPADPSPLVAKRFWYTTGPIWYATVGFALPQDTKVYRHKVALDANHRSANSFVPYPNNLLALAQYERNDNSFTNVVKVWKFALIAQHDDQYFVSVQQVYRTTAHQNGDRPCLPRLKVHPTLETILAAHLPDGVSLPPASEYQDEEGPALKHLHHNEGLVTCWYESRGVGILLTRRGKARVNWRAVPGRPRKAYLVPGEVVTFERLEQPAAGDVTRYRPHPRKSSFALQAHGVVPKNSDGGLTPLSTE
;
A
#
# COMPACT_ATOMS: atom_id res chain seq x y z
N MET A 1 -3.73 8.34 10.74
CA MET A 1 -3.71 7.41 9.59
C MET A 1 -4.41 8.06 8.39
N GLN A 2 -3.91 7.91 7.14
CA GLN A 2 -4.62 8.43 5.95
C GLN A 2 -5.96 7.69 5.76
N ILE A 3 -6.97 8.40 5.27
CA ILE A 3 -8.30 7.87 4.96
C ILE A 3 -8.42 7.78 3.45
N ILE A 4 -9.02 6.69 2.95
CA ILE A 4 -9.39 6.55 1.54
C ILE A 4 -10.85 7.02 1.41
N PRO A 5 -11.14 8.08 0.63
CA PRO A 5 -12.52 8.56 0.48
C PRO A 5 -13.44 7.45 -0.01
N GLY A 6 -14.63 7.34 0.59
CA GLY A 6 -15.63 6.34 0.22
C GLY A 6 -15.29 4.90 0.64
N VAL A 7 -14.29 4.69 1.51
CA VAL A 7 -13.88 3.35 1.96
C VAL A 7 -13.78 3.27 3.47
N THR A 8 -14.41 2.25 4.04
CA THR A 8 -14.18 1.84 5.43
C THR A 8 -13.13 0.74 5.47
N LEU A 9 -12.06 0.96 6.24
CA LEU A 9 -10.96 0.00 6.40
C LEU A 9 -11.02 -0.66 7.78
N LYS A 10 -10.91 -1.98 7.81
CA LYS A 10 -10.90 -2.78 9.03
C LYS A 10 -9.80 -3.82 9.00
N ILE A 11 -9.34 -4.20 10.19
CA ILE A 11 -8.37 -5.28 10.36
C ILE A 11 -8.85 -6.24 11.44
N TYR A 12 -8.70 -7.55 11.19
CA TYR A 12 -9.11 -8.58 12.13
C TYR A 12 -7.95 -9.53 12.45
N LYS A 13 -7.78 -9.91 13.71
CA LYS A 13 -6.95 -11.04 14.14
C LYS A 13 -7.87 -12.20 14.48
N GLN A 14 -7.86 -13.27 13.68
CA GLN A 14 -8.67 -14.47 13.94
C GLN A 14 -10.13 -14.15 14.34
N ASN A 15 -10.78 -13.24 13.62
CA ASN A 15 -12.16 -12.75 13.81
C ASN A 15 -12.38 -11.67 14.88
N ARG A 16 -11.35 -11.27 15.63
CA ARG A 16 -11.42 -10.09 16.50
C ARG A 16 -10.99 -8.85 15.73
N GLU A 17 -11.87 -7.86 15.62
CA GLU A 17 -11.52 -6.55 15.08
C GLU A 17 -10.41 -5.92 15.93
N LEU A 18 -9.36 -5.42 15.28
CA LEU A 18 -8.31 -4.64 15.91
C LEU A 18 -8.61 -3.16 15.68
N THR A 19 -8.38 -2.34 16.69
CA THR A 19 -8.55 -0.88 16.61
C THR A 19 -7.15 -0.25 16.59
N PRO A 20 -6.68 0.23 15.42
CA PRO A 20 -5.40 0.94 15.35
C PRO A 20 -5.47 2.27 16.12
N ASP A 21 -4.38 2.67 16.76
CA ASP A 21 -4.23 4.04 17.25
C ASP A 21 -3.98 5.04 16.09
N GLU A 22 -3.82 6.32 16.40
CA GLU A 22 -3.59 7.38 15.39
C GLU A 22 -2.36 7.12 14.51
N GLY A 23 -1.32 6.52 15.09
CA GLY A 23 -0.08 6.11 14.43
C GLY A 23 -0.18 4.76 13.70
N GLY A 24 -1.33 4.11 13.78
CA GLY A 24 -1.65 2.82 13.17
C GLY A 24 -1.23 1.62 14.03
N TYR A 25 -0.73 1.79 15.24
CA TYR A 25 -0.30 0.67 16.08
C TYR A 25 -1.50 -0.21 16.47
N VAL A 26 -1.37 -1.53 16.30
CA VAL A 26 -2.43 -2.51 16.61
C VAL A 26 -2.02 -3.52 17.69
N GLY A 27 -0.89 -3.30 18.35
CA GLY A 27 -0.40 -4.20 19.41
C GLY A 27 0.71 -5.14 18.96
N LYS A 28 1.10 -6.03 19.88
CA LYS A 28 1.90 -7.22 19.56
C LYS A 28 0.97 -8.35 19.15
N LEU A 29 1.20 -8.93 17.98
CA LEU A 29 0.36 -10.02 17.46
C LEU A 29 1.11 -11.34 17.52
N TYR A 30 0.48 -12.35 18.11
CA TYR A 30 0.97 -13.73 18.07
C TYR A 30 0.77 -14.37 16.69
N SER A 31 1.35 -15.55 16.49
CA SER A 31 1.27 -16.30 15.24
C SER A 31 -0.16 -16.54 14.73
N GLY A 32 -0.27 -16.86 13.45
CA GLY A 32 -1.54 -17.17 12.78
C GLY A 32 -1.75 -16.27 11.57
N TYR A 33 -2.88 -15.55 11.53
CA TYR A 33 -3.17 -14.62 10.44
C TYR A 33 -3.96 -13.41 10.91
N ALA A 34 -3.78 -12.31 10.18
CA ALA A 34 -4.67 -11.16 10.19
C ALA A 34 -5.44 -11.07 8.86
N VAL A 35 -6.56 -10.37 8.85
CA VAL A 35 -7.34 -10.06 7.65
C VAL A 35 -7.44 -8.56 7.51
N LEU A 36 -6.99 -8.05 6.37
CA LEU A 36 -7.23 -6.68 5.93
C LEU A 36 -8.54 -6.66 5.15
N GLU A 37 -9.47 -5.77 5.53
CA GLU A 37 -10.76 -5.60 4.90
C GLU A 37 -10.95 -4.14 4.44
N ALA A 38 -11.43 -3.97 3.22
CA ALA A 38 -11.86 -2.70 2.68
C ALA A 38 -13.29 -2.81 2.17
N THR A 39 -14.19 -2.03 2.76
CA THR A 39 -15.59 -1.91 2.37
C THR A 39 -15.77 -0.61 1.60
N VAL A 40 -16.11 -0.72 0.32
CA VAL A 40 -16.26 0.40 -0.61
C VAL A 40 -17.72 0.80 -0.65
N ALA A 41 -17.99 2.09 -0.41
CA ALA A 41 -19.34 2.65 -0.44
C ALA A 41 -19.98 2.53 -1.84
N PRO A 42 -21.32 2.44 -1.92
CA PRO A 42 -22.04 2.46 -3.19
C PRO A 42 -21.68 3.68 -4.03
N GLY A 43 -21.67 3.50 -5.35
CA GLY A 43 -21.38 4.58 -6.30
C GLY A 43 -19.90 4.93 -6.44
N GLU A 44 -19.00 4.40 -5.60
CA GLU A 44 -17.56 4.57 -5.79
C GLU A 44 -17.01 3.64 -6.88
N ARG A 45 -16.25 4.20 -7.83
CA ARG A 45 -15.49 3.40 -8.81
C ARG A 45 -14.17 3.01 -8.18
N MET A 46 -14.21 1.92 -7.42
CA MET A 46 -13.02 1.29 -6.86
C MET A 46 -12.87 -0.16 -7.30
N ILE A 47 -11.63 -0.57 -7.48
CA ILE A 47 -11.24 -1.96 -7.73
C ILE A 47 -10.22 -2.42 -6.69
N GLY A 48 -10.42 -3.62 -6.18
CA GLY A 48 -9.45 -4.29 -5.32
C GLY A 48 -8.36 -4.96 -6.15
N LEU A 49 -7.13 -4.92 -5.64
CA LEU A 49 -5.94 -5.45 -6.30
C LEU A 49 -5.13 -6.31 -5.34
N GLN A 50 -4.65 -7.46 -5.83
CA GLN A 50 -3.68 -8.31 -5.16
C GLN A 50 -2.32 -8.15 -5.81
N GLN A 51 -1.33 -7.77 -5.02
CA GLN A 51 0.04 -7.67 -5.49
C GLN A 51 0.77 -9.02 -5.28
N GLN A 52 1.01 -9.74 -6.37
CA GLN A 52 1.68 -11.06 -6.33
C GLN A 52 3.20 -10.94 -6.30
N SER A 53 3.74 -9.90 -6.94
CA SER A 53 5.18 -9.59 -6.94
C SER A 53 5.39 -8.08 -7.08
N ARG A 54 6.64 -7.63 -7.24
CA ARG A 54 6.95 -6.21 -7.43
C ARG A 54 6.12 -5.58 -8.56
N ASP A 55 5.95 -6.30 -9.67
CA ASP A 55 5.40 -5.77 -10.92
C ASP A 55 4.19 -6.58 -11.44
N ARG A 56 3.73 -7.57 -10.66
CA ARG A 56 2.53 -8.38 -10.96
C ARG A 56 1.39 -8.06 -10.02
N TYR A 57 0.29 -7.62 -10.61
CA TYR A 57 -0.99 -7.38 -9.96
C TYR A 57 -2.08 -8.26 -10.59
N SER A 58 -3.07 -8.62 -9.79
CA SER A 58 -4.31 -9.26 -10.23
C SER A 58 -5.50 -8.59 -9.54
N LEU A 59 -6.70 -8.76 -10.06
CA LEU A 59 -7.91 -8.30 -9.37
C LEU A 59 -8.08 -9.05 -8.05
N ALA A 60 -8.38 -8.32 -6.98
CA ALA A 60 -8.83 -8.91 -5.74
C ALA A 60 -10.29 -9.34 -5.89
N ARG A 61 -10.64 -10.44 -5.24
CA ARG A 61 -12.01 -10.94 -5.18
C ARG A 61 -12.90 -9.96 -4.41
N ASP A 62 -14.02 -9.57 -5.01
CA ASP A 62 -15.13 -8.94 -4.29
C ASP A 62 -15.95 -10.02 -3.56
N TRP A 63 -16.00 -9.92 -2.24
CA TRP A 63 -16.70 -10.86 -1.37
C TRP A 63 -18.21 -10.62 -1.33
N MET A 64 -18.68 -9.47 -1.81
CA MET A 64 -20.13 -9.22 -1.95
C MET A 64 -20.70 -9.90 -3.19
N GLN A 65 -19.95 -10.04 -4.29
CA GLN A 65 -20.43 -10.77 -5.48
C GLN A 65 -20.70 -12.27 -5.24
N LEU A 66 -20.28 -12.82 -4.10
CA LEU A 66 -20.64 -14.18 -3.67
C LEU A 66 -22.04 -14.31 -3.08
N SER A 67 -22.78 -13.22 -2.90
CA SER A 67 -24.18 -13.28 -2.51
C SER A 67 -25.08 -13.88 -3.60
N HIS A 68 -24.55 -14.17 -4.79
CA HIS A 68 -25.07 -15.26 -5.61
C HIS A 68 -24.63 -16.60 -5.01
N VAL A 69 -25.13 -16.88 -3.81
CA VAL A 69 -25.60 -18.24 -3.52
C VAL A 69 -26.46 -18.62 -4.74
N PRO A 70 -26.25 -19.78 -5.39
CA PRO A 70 -27.16 -20.22 -6.44
C PRO A 70 -28.59 -20.03 -5.94
N ALA A 71 -29.55 -19.64 -6.78
CA ALA A 71 -30.93 -19.46 -6.34
C ALA A 71 -31.48 -20.69 -5.58
N ASP A 72 -30.84 -21.85 -5.78
CA ASP A 72 -30.98 -23.08 -5.01
C ASP A 72 -29.60 -23.71 -4.71
N PRO A 73 -28.90 -23.37 -3.61
CA PRO A 73 -27.71 -24.13 -3.22
C PRO A 73 -28.17 -25.48 -2.68
N SER A 74 -27.47 -26.57 -3.01
CA SER A 74 -27.75 -27.82 -2.30
C SER A 74 -27.56 -27.61 -0.79
N PRO A 75 -28.36 -28.28 0.08
CA PRO A 75 -28.31 -28.08 1.53
C PRO A 75 -26.90 -28.24 2.12
N LEU A 76 -26.06 -29.07 1.51
CA LEU A 76 -24.66 -29.28 1.88
C LEU A 76 -23.76 -28.07 1.57
N VAL A 77 -23.96 -27.40 0.43
CA VAL A 77 -23.18 -26.22 0.03
C VAL A 77 -23.57 -25.03 0.90
N ALA A 78 -24.87 -24.84 1.14
CA ALA A 78 -25.37 -23.82 2.06
C ALA A 78 -24.82 -24.05 3.48
N LYS A 79 -24.89 -25.29 3.99
CA LYS A 79 -24.35 -25.64 5.30
C LYS A 79 -22.84 -25.41 5.37
N ARG A 80 -22.06 -25.82 4.37
CA ARG A 80 -20.60 -25.62 4.39
C ARG A 80 -20.22 -24.14 4.33
N PHE A 81 -20.93 -23.33 3.54
CA PHE A 81 -20.76 -21.87 3.50
C PHE A 81 -21.11 -21.24 4.85
N TRP A 82 -22.27 -21.60 5.42
CA TRP A 82 -22.74 -21.08 6.71
C TRP A 82 -21.91 -21.50 7.92
N TYR A 83 -21.22 -22.65 7.88
CA TYR A 83 -20.34 -23.09 8.96
C TYR A 83 -18.92 -22.51 8.88
N THR A 84 -18.42 -22.21 7.68
CA THR A 84 -17.04 -21.72 7.48
C THR A 84 -16.94 -20.20 7.31
N THR A 85 -17.96 -19.59 6.70
CA THR A 85 -17.93 -18.18 6.27
C THR A 85 -19.11 -17.41 6.86
N GLY A 86 -20.26 -18.08 7.03
CA GLY A 86 -21.50 -17.52 7.56
C GLY A 86 -21.43 -16.86 8.93
N PRO A 87 -20.74 -17.40 9.96
CA PRO A 87 -20.77 -16.80 11.29
C PRO A 87 -19.87 -15.55 11.34
N ILE A 88 -18.78 -15.56 10.58
CA ILE A 88 -17.90 -14.40 10.40
C ILE A 88 -18.63 -13.34 9.57
N TRP A 89 -19.34 -13.72 8.50
CA TRP A 89 -20.09 -12.78 7.68
C TRP A 89 -21.27 -12.15 8.45
N TYR A 90 -22.07 -12.95 9.15
CA TYR A 90 -23.23 -12.48 9.93
C TYR A 90 -22.82 -11.60 11.13
N ALA A 91 -21.71 -11.92 11.80
CA ALA A 91 -21.20 -11.11 12.91
C ALA A 91 -20.49 -9.81 12.46
N THR A 92 -19.91 -9.78 11.25
CA THR A 92 -19.13 -8.65 10.76
C THR A 92 -19.94 -7.67 9.90
N VAL A 93 -20.94 -8.19 9.18
CA VAL A 93 -21.73 -7.46 8.17
C VAL A 93 -23.17 -7.28 8.65
N GLY A 94 -23.39 -7.14 9.96
CA GLY A 94 -24.72 -6.87 10.51
C GLY A 94 -25.43 -5.79 9.69
N PHE A 95 -26.67 -6.08 9.30
CA PHE A 95 -27.49 -5.34 8.33
C PHE A 95 -27.11 -5.50 6.86
N ALA A 96 -28.15 -5.61 6.01
CA ALA A 96 -28.02 -5.58 4.56
C ALA A 96 -27.16 -4.36 4.16
N LEU A 97 -25.95 -4.62 3.68
CA LEU A 97 -25.13 -3.55 3.11
C LEU A 97 -25.92 -2.94 1.94
N PRO A 98 -25.82 -1.62 1.74
CA PRO A 98 -26.47 -0.98 0.62
C PRO A 98 -26.13 -1.67 -0.70
N GLN A 99 -27.06 -1.67 -1.65
CA GLN A 99 -26.84 -2.20 -3.00
C GLN A 99 -25.56 -1.58 -3.60
N ASP A 100 -24.79 -2.39 -4.34
CA ASP A 100 -23.51 -2.04 -4.97
C ASP A 100 -22.32 -1.80 -4.03
N THR A 101 -22.46 -2.07 -2.73
CA THR A 101 -21.31 -2.13 -1.82
C THR A 101 -20.36 -3.25 -2.24
N LYS A 102 -19.04 -2.96 -2.27
CA LYS A 102 -18.00 -3.97 -2.55
C LYS A 102 -17.15 -4.23 -1.33
N VAL A 103 -16.74 -5.48 -1.12
CA VAL A 103 -15.89 -5.86 0.03
C VAL A 103 -14.67 -6.62 -0.46
N TYR A 104 -13.49 -6.05 -0.22
CA TYR A 104 -12.21 -6.69 -0.55
C TYR A 104 -11.52 -7.16 0.72
N ARG A 105 -11.05 -8.42 0.73
CA ARG A 105 -10.32 -9.00 1.86
C ARG A 105 -8.98 -9.59 1.43
N HIS A 106 -7.97 -9.40 2.26
CA HIS A 106 -6.66 -10.03 2.10
C HIS A 106 -6.18 -10.66 3.40
N LYS A 107 -5.77 -11.93 3.33
CA LYS A 107 -5.26 -12.68 4.48
C LYS A 107 -3.75 -12.53 4.58
N VAL A 108 -3.29 -12.00 5.70
CA VAL A 108 -1.88 -11.76 6.01
C VAL A 108 -1.40 -12.82 7.00
N ALA A 109 -0.42 -13.63 6.62
CA ALA A 109 0.20 -14.59 7.52
C ALA A 109 1.08 -13.88 8.57
N LEU A 110 0.97 -14.32 9.82
CA LEU A 110 1.76 -13.84 10.95
C LEU A 110 2.68 -14.98 11.39
N ASP A 111 3.95 -14.89 11.00
CA ASP A 111 4.97 -15.84 11.42
C ASP A 111 5.60 -15.38 12.74
N ALA A 112 5.45 -16.18 13.80
CA ALA A 112 6.29 -16.05 14.99
C ALA A 112 7.65 -16.64 14.65
N ASN A 113 8.64 -15.80 14.36
CA ASN A 113 9.96 -16.31 14.04
C ASN A 113 10.71 -16.66 15.33
N HIS A 114 10.61 -17.92 15.77
CA HIS A 114 11.31 -18.38 16.99
C HIS A 114 12.85 -18.31 16.92
N ARG A 115 13.44 -18.09 15.73
CA ARG A 115 14.90 -18.11 15.52
C ARG A 115 15.55 -16.76 15.20
N SER A 116 14.79 -15.79 14.70
CA SER A 116 15.26 -14.41 14.59
C SER A 116 14.36 -13.57 15.47
N ALA A 117 14.93 -12.82 16.41
CA ALA A 117 14.20 -12.07 17.45
C ALA A 117 13.21 -10.99 16.95
N ASN A 118 12.82 -10.99 15.68
CA ASN A 118 11.92 -10.03 15.08
C ASN A 118 10.84 -10.73 14.24
N SER A 119 9.56 -10.50 14.55
CA SER A 119 8.45 -10.82 13.67
C SER A 119 8.56 -10.07 12.35
N PHE A 120 8.08 -10.70 11.28
CA PHE A 120 8.15 -10.16 9.94
C PHE A 120 6.88 -10.52 9.18
N VAL A 121 6.32 -9.53 8.48
CA VAL A 121 5.23 -9.76 7.53
C VAL A 121 5.78 -9.58 6.12
N PRO A 122 5.87 -10.64 5.32
CA PRO A 122 6.55 -10.57 4.03
C PRO A 122 5.79 -9.68 3.04
N TYR A 123 6.46 -8.67 2.52
CA TYR A 123 6.03 -7.98 1.30
C TYR A 123 6.19 -8.91 0.07
N PRO A 124 5.22 -8.96 -0.87
CA PRO A 124 3.98 -8.15 -0.94
C PRO A 124 2.75 -8.75 -0.23
N ASN A 125 2.88 -9.88 0.47
CA ASN A 125 1.77 -10.60 1.10
C ASN A 125 1.16 -9.88 2.30
N ASN A 126 1.65 -8.69 2.63
CA ASN A 126 1.26 -7.91 3.79
C ASN A 126 0.26 -6.78 3.48
N LEU A 127 -0.24 -6.70 2.25
CA LEU A 127 -1.07 -5.57 1.81
C LEU A 127 -2.27 -5.98 0.95
N LEU A 128 -3.32 -5.16 1.04
CA LEU A 128 -4.41 -5.05 0.09
C LEU A 128 -4.22 -3.74 -0.67
N ALA A 129 -4.22 -3.80 -2.00
CA ALA A 129 -4.18 -2.60 -2.83
C ALA A 129 -5.59 -2.26 -3.35
N LEU A 130 -5.87 -0.97 -3.50
CA LEU A 130 -7.14 -0.45 -4.00
C LEU A 130 -6.81 0.60 -5.07
N ALA A 131 -7.50 0.57 -6.20
CA ALA A 131 -7.43 1.66 -7.17
C ALA A 131 -8.76 2.38 -7.25
N GLN A 132 -8.73 3.69 -7.04
CA GLN A 132 -9.86 4.59 -7.00
C GLN A 132 -9.79 5.52 -8.21
N TYR A 133 -10.89 5.63 -8.96
CA TYR A 133 -11.03 6.67 -9.98
C TYR A 133 -11.61 7.91 -9.30
N GLU A 134 -10.93 9.04 -9.46
CA GLU A 134 -11.33 10.30 -8.85
C GLU A 134 -12.67 10.77 -9.44
N ARG A 135 -13.50 11.37 -8.59
CA ARG A 135 -14.81 11.89 -8.96
C ARG A 135 -14.76 13.41 -8.86
N ASN A 136 -15.33 14.08 -9.87
CA ASN A 136 -15.62 15.50 -9.83
C ASN A 136 -17.15 15.67 -9.98
N ASP A 137 -17.78 16.25 -8.96
CA ASP A 137 -19.23 16.34 -8.81
C ASP A 137 -19.94 14.98 -9.00
N ASN A 138 -20.60 14.78 -10.14
CA ASN A 138 -21.35 13.57 -10.48
C ASN A 138 -20.70 12.72 -11.57
N SER A 139 -19.48 13.06 -11.99
CA SER A 139 -18.75 12.38 -13.06
C SER A 139 -17.39 11.87 -12.58
N PHE A 140 -16.95 10.74 -13.11
CA PHE A 140 -15.58 10.29 -12.88
C PHE A 140 -14.61 11.03 -13.80
N THR A 141 -13.41 11.24 -13.31
CA THR A 141 -12.30 11.81 -14.08
C THR A 141 -11.40 10.70 -14.62
N ASN A 142 -10.42 11.09 -15.43
CA ASN A 142 -9.36 10.21 -15.90
C ASN A 142 -8.23 10.00 -14.87
N VAL A 143 -8.36 10.53 -13.66
CA VAL A 143 -7.33 10.40 -12.62
C VAL A 143 -7.58 9.14 -11.79
N VAL A 144 -6.53 8.33 -11.65
CA VAL A 144 -6.53 7.10 -10.87
C VAL A 144 -5.56 7.23 -9.70
N LYS A 145 -6.06 6.97 -8.49
CA LYS A 145 -5.30 6.91 -7.25
C LYS A 145 -5.15 5.45 -6.82
N VAL A 146 -3.92 5.00 -6.60
CA VAL A 146 -3.64 3.64 -6.10
C VAL A 146 -3.21 3.74 -4.65
N TRP A 147 -3.98 3.09 -3.80
CA TRP A 147 -3.81 3.02 -2.36
C TRP A 147 -3.27 1.66 -1.94
N LYS A 148 -2.46 1.63 -0.89
CA LYS A 148 -2.02 0.41 -0.22
C LYS A 148 -2.42 0.45 1.24
N PHE A 149 -3.25 -0.51 1.63
CA PHE A 149 -3.60 -0.82 3.00
C PHE A 149 -2.76 -2.01 3.44
N ALA A 150 -1.88 -1.84 4.42
CA ALA A 150 -0.90 -2.85 4.79
C ALA A 150 -0.80 -3.07 6.30
N LEU A 151 -0.43 -4.29 6.68
CA LEU A 151 0.02 -4.63 8.02
C LEU A 151 1.54 -4.78 7.99
N ILE A 152 2.24 -4.02 8.82
CA ILE A 152 3.71 -4.04 8.90
C ILE A 152 4.14 -4.38 10.32
N ALA A 153 5.26 -5.10 10.44
CA ALA A 153 5.92 -5.35 11.71
C ALA A 153 7.18 -4.49 11.81
N GLN A 154 7.32 -3.77 12.90
CA GLN A 154 8.54 -3.05 13.31
C GLN A 154 8.84 -3.43 14.77
N HIS A 155 10.05 -3.14 15.25
CA HIS A 155 10.51 -3.24 16.65
C HIS A 155 9.78 -4.26 17.57
N ASP A 156 10.43 -5.36 17.95
CA ASP A 156 9.96 -6.27 19.03
C ASP A 156 8.51 -6.74 18.87
N ASP A 157 8.17 -7.19 17.66
CA ASP A 157 6.86 -7.74 17.29
C ASP A 157 5.71 -6.73 17.38
N GLN A 158 6.01 -5.44 17.25
CA GLN A 158 4.98 -4.39 17.19
C GLN A 158 4.41 -4.30 15.77
N TYR A 159 3.10 -4.41 15.68
CA TYR A 159 2.39 -4.34 14.41
C TYR A 159 1.74 -2.98 14.21
N PHE A 160 1.81 -2.50 12.99
CA PHE A 160 1.21 -1.24 12.56
C PHE A 160 0.41 -1.46 11.29
N VAL A 161 -0.72 -0.79 11.21
CA VAL A 161 -1.52 -0.63 10.02
C VAL A 161 -1.09 0.64 9.32
N SER A 162 -0.92 0.56 8.01
CA SER A 162 -0.62 1.71 7.17
C SER A 162 -1.57 1.82 6.00
N VAL A 163 -1.88 3.06 5.65
CA VAL A 163 -2.67 3.43 4.47
C VAL A 163 -1.85 4.47 3.74
N GLN A 164 -1.51 4.20 2.49
CA GLN A 164 -0.65 5.05 1.69
C GLN A 164 -1.12 5.13 0.24
N GLN A 165 -1.32 6.35 -0.27
CA GLN A 165 -1.40 6.58 -1.71
C GLN A 165 -0.01 6.40 -2.33
N VAL A 166 0.17 5.40 -3.18
CA VAL A 166 1.46 5.11 -3.84
C VAL A 166 1.53 5.63 -5.26
N TYR A 167 0.39 5.82 -5.92
CA TYR A 167 0.30 6.46 -7.22
C TYR A 167 -0.89 7.40 -7.24
N ARG A 168 -0.69 8.55 -7.88
CA ARG A 168 -1.74 9.34 -8.52
C ARG A 168 -1.29 9.53 -9.96
N THR A 169 -2.11 9.12 -10.91
CA THR A 169 -1.78 9.17 -12.32
C THR A 169 -3.00 9.48 -13.14
N THR A 170 -2.79 10.17 -14.25
CA THR A 170 -3.81 10.44 -15.24
C THR A 170 -3.78 9.36 -16.30
N ALA A 171 -4.95 8.90 -16.74
CA ALA A 171 -5.09 8.05 -17.91
C ALA A 171 -5.08 8.93 -19.18
N HIS A 172 -4.36 8.46 -20.19
CA HIS A 172 -4.18 9.14 -21.47
C HIS A 172 -4.61 8.24 -22.63
N GLN A 173 -4.85 8.86 -23.78
CA GLN A 173 -5.09 8.18 -25.04
C GLN A 173 -3.78 8.00 -25.81
N ASN A 174 -3.45 6.76 -26.19
CA ASN A 174 -2.31 6.45 -27.06
C ASN A 174 -2.80 5.65 -28.28
N GLY A 175 -3.00 6.34 -29.41
CA GLY A 175 -3.72 5.78 -30.56
C GLY A 175 -5.16 5.44 -30.18
N ASP A 176 -5.58 4.19 -30.36
CA ASP A 176 -6.92 3.72 -30.00
C ASP A 176 -7.01 3.10 -28.59
N ARG A 177 -5.93 3.16 -27.79
CA ARG A 177 -5.86 2.49 -26.49
C ARG A 177 -5.60 3.47 -25.34
N PRO A 178 -6.33 3.34 -24.23
CA PRO A 178 -5.96 4.01 -22.99
C PRO A 178 -4.63 3.50 -22.45
N CYS A 179 -3.84 4.38 -21.87
CA CYS A 179 -2.59 4.06 -21.17
C CYS A 179 -2.43 4.90 -19.90
N LEU A 180 -1.51 4.47 -19.03
CA LEU A 180 -1.15 5.21 -17.81
C LEU A 180 0.38 5.35 -17.76
N PRO A 181 0.97 6.38 -18.41
CA PRO A 181 2.42 6.47 -18.65
C PRO A 181 3.29 6.35 -17.39
N ARG A 182 2.82 6.89 -16.25
CA ARG A 182 3.50 6.79 -14.94
C ARG A 182 3.67 5.35 -14.45
N LEU A 183 2.85 4.42 -14.95
CA LEU A 183 2.80 3.02 -14.57
C LEU A 183 3.50 2.08 -15.57
N LYS A 184 4.26 2.60 -16.54
CA LYS A 184 5.01 1.78 -17.52
C LYS A 184 5.90 0.69 -16.91
N VAL A 185 6.38 0.90 -15.68
CA VAL A 185 7.19 -0.07 -14.92
C VAL A 185 6.36 -1.16 -14.23
N HIS A 186 5.04 -1.05 -14.28
CA HIS A 186 4.05 -1.98 -13.71
C HIS A 186 3.01 -2.37 -14.77
N PRO A 187 3.41 -3.09 -15.83
CA PRO A 187 2.58 -3.33 -17.01
C PRO A 187 1.26 -4.03 -16.68
N THR A 188 1.25 -4.98 -15.74
CA THR A 188 0.02 -5.66 -15.32
C THR A 188 -0.95 -4.74 -14.60
N LEU A 189 -0.43 -3.80 -13.79
CA LEU A 189 -1.26 -2.81 -13.12
C LEU A 189 -1.85 -1.86 -14.17
N GLU A 190 -1.02 -1.34 -15.07
CA GLU A 190 -1.47 -0.48 -16.17
C GLU A 190 -2.59 -1.14 -16.99
N THR A 191 -2.41 -2.39 -17.42
CA THR A 191 -3.45 -3.12 -18.16
C THR A 191 -4.75 -3.23 -17.38
N ILE A 192 -4.69 -3.58 -16.08
CA ILE A 192 -5.90 -3.69 -15.25
C ILE A 192 -6.59 -2.33 -15.13
N LEU A 193 -5.85 -1.25 -14.83
CA LEU A 193 -6.44 0.07 -14.65
C LEU A 193 -7.00 0.64 -15.95
N ALA A 194 -6.31 0.45 -17.08
CA ALA A 194 -6.80 0.87 -18.39
C ALA A 194 -8.12 0.15 -18.75
N ALA A 195 -8.22 -1.15 -18.46
CA ALA A 195 -9.42 -1.94 -18.74
C ALA A 195 -10.63 -1.61 -17.84
N HIS A 196 -10.43 -0.91 -16.73
CA HIS A 196 -11.50 -0.58 -15.76
C HIS A 196 -11.85 0.91 -15.71
N LEU A 197 -11.33 1.70 -16.67
CA LEU A 197 -11.68 3.11 -16.80
C LEU A 197 -13.21 3.29 -16.79
N PRO A 198 -13.72 4.34 -16.13
CA PRO A 198 -15.14 4.67 -16.18
C PRO A 198 -15.55 5.02 -17.61
N ASP A 199 -16.76 4.62 -17.99
CA ASP A 199 -17.30 4.91 -19.31
C ASP A 199 -17.51 6.42 -19.49
N GLY A 200 -17.30 6.91 -20.72
CA GLY A 200 -17.51 8.32 -21.06
C GLY A 200 -16.44 9.31 -20.58
N VAL A 201 -15.37 8.83 -19.93
CA VAL A 201 -14.25 9.67 -19.50
C VAL A 201 -13.43 10.14 -20.72
N SER A 202 -13.23 11.45 -20.83
CA SER A 202 -12.33 12.03 -21.85
C SER A 202 -10.87 11.81 -21.46
N LEU A 203 -10.06 11.33 -22.41
CA LEU A 203 -8.64 11.03 -22.20
C LEU A 203 -7.77 12.00 -23.03
N PRO A 204 -6.90 12.80 -22.42
CA PRO A 204 -5.94 13.63 -23.13
C PRO A 204 -4.94 12.74 -23.87
N PRO A 205 -4.34 13.20 -24.99
CA PRO A 205 -3.34 12.43 -25.70
C PRO A 205 -2.11 12.16 -24.81
N ALA A 206 -1.46 11.02 -25.02
CA ALA A 206 -0.28 10.63 -24.25
C ALA A 206 0.92 11.57 -24.45
N SER A 207 0.93 12.35 -25.54
CA SER A 207 1.94 13.39 -25.78
C SER A 207 1.88 14.56 -24.79
N GLU A 208 0.75 14.75 -24.11
CA GLU A 208 0.59 15.79 -23.08
C GLU A 208 1.06 15.32 -21.70
N TYR A 209 1.43 14.05 -21.54
CA TYR A 209 1.97 13.55 -20.28
C TYR A 209 3.32 14.21 -19.97
N GLN A 210 3.39 14.87 -18.82
CA GLN A 210 4.62 15.41 -18.26
C GLN A 210 4.93 14.68 -16.94
N ASP A 211 6.12 14.12 -16.84
CA ASP A 211 6.61 13.60 -15.56
C ASP A 211 6.82 14.79 -14.60
N GLU A 212 6.35 14.65 -13.35
CA GLU A 212 6.65 15.63 -12.29
C GLU A 212 8.17 15.80 -12.16
N GLU A 213 8.67 17.02 -12.38
CA GLU A 213 10.08 17.30 -12.16
C GLU A 213 10.43 17.06 -10.69
N GLY A 214 11.50 16.28 -10.48
CA GLY A 214 11.98 16.01 -9.14
C GLY A 214 12.44 17.29 -8.45
N PRO A 215 12.31 17.37 -7.11
CA PRO A 215 12.71 18.56 -6.36
C PRO A 215 14.20 18.90 -6.57
N ALA A 216 14.49 20.20 -6.71
CA ALA A 216 15.84 20.70 -6.95
C ALA A 216 16.74 20.50 -5.71
N LEU A 217 17.93 19.92 -5.93
CA LEU A 217 18.90 19.55 -4.87
C LEU A 217 19.75 20.70 -4.32
N LYS A 218 19.44 21.95 -4.67
CA LYS A 218 20.41 23.07 -4.60
C LYS A 218 20.90 23.41 -3.18
N HIS A 219 20.32 22.84 -2.13
CA HIS A 219 20.62 23.20 -0.73
C HIS A 219 21.01 22.04 0.20
N LEU A 220 21.25 20.82 -0.31
CA LEU A 220 21.66 19.71 0.57
C LEU A 220 23.14 19.80 0.94
N HIS A 221 23.49 19.57 2.22
CA HIS A 221 24.87 19.36 2.66
C HIS A 221 25.39 17.94 2.32
N HIS A 222 26.66 17.64 2.61
CA HIS A 222 27.28 16.35 2.24
C HIS A 222 26.62 15.13 2.92
N ASN A 223 26.16 15.30 4.16
CA ASN A 223 25.52 14.28 4.99
C ASN A 223 23.99 14.42 5.00
N GLU A 224 23.42 15.02 3.96
CA GLU A 224 21.99 15.25 3.85
C GLU A 224 21.38 14.59 2.62
N GLY A 225 20.14 14.15 2.80
CA GLY A 225 19.32 13.58 1.76
C GLY A 225 17.94 14.20 1.75
N LEU A 226 17.36 14.33 0.57
CA LEU A 226 15.96 14.64 0.39
C LEU A 226 15.17 13.35 0.21
N VAL A 227 14.14 13.13 1.01
CA VAL A 227 13.28 11.95 0.89
C VAL A 227 12.43 12.09 -0.37
N THR A 228 12.71 11.29 -1.40
CA THR A 228 11.91 11.33 -2.64
C THR A 228 10.69 10.45 -2.55
N CYS A 229 10.79 9.33 -1.83
CA CYS A 229 9.65 8.47 -1.57
C CYS A 229 9.89 7.60 -0.33
N TRP A 230 8.80 7.18 0.31
CA TRP A 230 8.77 6.21 1.38
C TRP A 230 7.71 5.17 1.07
N TYR A 231 8.01 3.88 1.16
CA TYR A 231 7.06 2.79 0.92
C TYR A 231 6.77 2.09 2.24
N GLU A 232 5.68 2.47 2.93
CA GLU A 232 5.37 1.95 4.25
C GLU A 232 5.26 0.43 4.27
N SER A 233 4.55 -0.16 3.30
CA SER A 233 4.36 -1.61 3.19
C SER A 233 5.67 -2.39 3.00
N ARG A 234 6.76 -1.73 2.59
CA ARG A 234 8.10 -2.32 2.40
C ARG A 234 9.08 -1.93 3.52
N GLY A 235 8.75 -0.90 4.31
CA GLY A 235 9.66 -0.29 5.28
C GLY A 235 10.96 0.23 4.65
N VAL A 236 10.86 0.77 3.43
CA VAL A 236 12.01 1.28 2.65
C VAL A 236 11.65 2.60 2.02
N GLY A 237 12.58 3.56 2.06
CA GLY A 237 12.53 4.81 1.31
C GLY A 237 13.69 4.98 0.35
N ILE A 238 13.62 6.06 -0.43
CA ILE A 238 14.68 6.52 -1.30
C ILE A 238 15.05 7.95 -0.91
N LEU A 239 16.33 8.18 -0.70
CA LEU A 239 16.94 9.47 -0.47
C LEU A 239 17.67 9.91 -1.74
N LEU A 240 17.49 11.16 -2.12
CA LEU A 240 18.32 11.82 -3.11
C LEU A 240 19.42 12.60 -2.37
N THR A 241 20.68 12.22 -2.60
CA THR A 241 21.85 12.78 -1.93
C THR A 241 22.80 13.39 -2.97
N ARG A 242 23.83 14.12 -2.52
CA ARG A 242 24.90 14.60 -3.42
C ARG A 242 25.67 13.48 -4.12
N ARG A 243 25.67 12.26 -3.57
CA ARG A 243 26.32 11.07 -4.16
C ARG A 243 25.37 10.24 -5.03
N GLY A 244 24.14 10.70 -5.25
CA GLY A 244 23.10 10.00 -5.99
C GLY A 244 22.02 9.41 -5.09
N LYS A 245 21.28 8.43 -5.63
CA LYS A 245 20.13 7.80 -4.95
C LYS A 245 20.60 6.76 -3.93
N ALA A 246 20.18 6.90 -2.69
CA ALA A 246 20.42 5.94 -1.62
C ALA A 246 19.10 5.31 -1.15
N ARG A 247 19.10 4.01 -0.85
CA ARG A 247 17.99 3.38 -0.14
C ARG A 247 18.11 3.62 1.36
N VAL A 248 16.98 3.72 2.05
CA VAL A 248 16.94 3.77 3.52
C VAL A 248 15.95 2.72 4.02
N ASN A 249 16.34 1.96 5.05
CA ASN A 249 15.46 0.98 5.69
C ASN A 249 14.88 1.58 6.98
N TRP A 250 13.66 1.19 7.37
CA TRP A 250 13.03 1.65 8.61
C TRP A 250 13.90 1.43 9.86
N ARG A 251 14.73 0.39 9.89
CA ARG A 251 15.65 0.14 11.02
C ARG A 251 16.71 1.22 11.21
N ALA A 252 16.98 2.02 10.18
CA ALA A 252 17.91 3.13 10.21
C ALA A 252 17.23 4.46 10.54
N VAL A 253 15.91 4.46 10.81
CA VAL A 253 15.09 5.66 11.04
C VAL A 253 14.52 5.58 12.47
N PRO A 254 14.55 6.66 13.25
CA PRO A 254 13.93 6.69 14.57
C PRO A 254 12.39 6.61 14.46
N GLY A 255 11.75 6.04 15.50
CA GLY A 255 10.30 5.99 15.60
C GLY A 255 9.67 7.38 15.83
N ARG A 256 8.50 7.64 15.21
CA ARG A 256 7.70 8.85 15.41
C ARG A 256 6.23 8.52 15.70
N PRO A 257 5.76 8.49 16.96
CA PRO A 257 6.50 8.21 18.20
C PRO A 257 6.87 6.73 18.37
N ARG A 258 6.18 5.80 17.69
CA ARG A 258 6.47 4.33 17.74
C ARG A 258 6.85 3.75 16.38
N LYS A 259 6.20 4.23 15.32
CA LYS A 259 6.42 3.77 13.95
C LYS A 259 7.59 4.53 13.33
N ALA A 260 8.57 3.82 12.77
CA ALA A 260 9.66 4.41 12.01
C ALA A 260 9.21 4.66 10.56
N TYR A 261 9.21 5.93 10.14
CA TYR A 261 8.88 6.33 8.77
C TYR A 261 9.52 7.67 8.37
N LEU A 262 9.52 7.92 7.06
CA LEU A 262 9.94 9.17 6.45
C LEU A 262 8.81 9.76 5.60
N VAL A 263 8.79 11.07 5.43
CA VAL A 263 7.81 11.84 4.66
C VAL A 263 8.46 12.34 3.36
N PRO A 264 7.91 12.05 2.17
CA PRO A 264 8.41 12.63 0.94
C PRO A 264 8.50 14.16 1.00
N GLY A 265 9.61 14.72 0.52
CA GLY A 265 9.91 16.15 0.59
C GLY A 265 10.68 16.58 1.85
N GLU A 266 10.77 15.75 2.90
CA GLU A 266 11.54 16.11 4.09
C GLU A 266 13.05 15.96 3.84
N VAL A 267 13.84 16.85 4.46
CA VAL A 267 15.30 16.74 4.49
C VAL A 267 15.71 15.95 5.73
N VAL A 268 16.61 15.00 5.53
CA VAL A 268 17.17 14.16 6.59
C VAL A 268 18.69 14.32 6.63
N THR A 269 19.28 14.17 7.81
CA THR A 269 20.70 13.87 7.94
C THR A 269 20.91 12.36 7.97
N PHE A 270 22.09 11.91 7.54
CA PHE A 270 22.52 10.52 7.69
C PHE A 270 23.95 10.47 8.21
N GLU A 271 24.27 9.44 8.99
CA GLU A 271 25.62 9.23 9.51
C GLU A 271 26.59 8.78 8.42
N ARG A 272 26.15 7.87 7.54
CA ARG A 272 26.99 7.31 6.48
C ARG A 272 26.20 6.73 5.31
N LEU A 273 26.89 6.61 4.17
CA LEU A 273 26.42 5.98 2.94
C LEU A 273 27.35 4.82 2.57
N GLU A 274 26.78 3.62 2.47
CA GLU A 274 27.52 2.39 2.17
C GLU A 274 26.91 1.65 0.99
N GLN A 275 27.69 0.78 0.35
CA GLN A 275 27.11 -0.15 -0.62
C GLN A 275 26.21 -1.13 0.14
N PRO A 276 24.98 -1.41 -0.34
CA PRO A 276 24.11 -2.30 0.39
C PRO A 276 24.70 -3.71 0.46
N ALA A 277 24.81 -4.26 1.66
CA ALA A 277 25.20 -5.65 1.86
C ALA A 277 24.31 -6.58 1.03
N ALA A 278 24.91 -7.66 0.53
CA ALA A 278 24.15 -8.76 -0.06
C ALA A 278 23.16 -9.26 0.99
N GLY A 279 21.88 -9.39 0.63
CA GLY A 279 20.87 -9.84 1.60
C GLY A 279 21.17 -11.25 2.07
N ASP A 280 20.87 -11.56 3.33
CA ASP A 280 21.08 -12.89 3.89
C ASP A 280 20.27 -13.96 3.16
N VAL A 281 20.84 -15.17 3.09
CA VAL A 281 20.10 -16.37 2.70
C VAL A 281 19.12 -16.69 3.81
N THR A 282 17.84 -16.85 3.47
CA THR A 282 16.79 -17.22 4.42
C THR A 282 16.08 -18.47 3.94
N ARG A 283 15.32 -19.15 4.80
CA ARG A 283 14.48 -20.31 4.40
C ARG A 283 13.51 -20.00 3.26
N TYR A 284 13.14 -18.72 3.11
CA TYR A 284 12.24 -18.24 2.06
C TYR A 284 12.97 -17.71 0.84
N ARG A 285 14.31 -17.57 0.90
CA ARG A 285 15.16 -17.03 -0.16
C ARG A 285 16.51 -17.73 -0.15
N PRO A 286 16.68 -18.80 -0.94
CA PRO A 286 17.92 -19.57 -0.99
C PRO A 286 19.10 -18.80 -1.61
N HIS A 287 18.84 -17.67 -2.28
CA HIS A 287 19.87 -16.84 -2.90
C HIS A 287 19.92 -15.44 -2.29
N PRO A 288 21.12 -14.90 -2.03
CA PRO A 288 21.28 -13.57 -1.47
C PRO A 288 20.77 -12.52 -2.46
N ARG A 289 19.90 -11.64 -1.98
CA ARG A 289 19.31 -10.59 -2.83
C ARG A 289 20.37 -9.54 -3.13
N LYS A 290 20.74 -9.40 -4.39
CA LYS A 290 21.49 -8.23 -4.86
C LYS A 290 20.56 -7.01 -4.87
N SER A 291 20.98 -5.95 -4.21
CA SER A 291 20.30 -4.66 -4.27
C SER A 291 20.54 -4.03 -5.64
N SER A 292 19.51 -3.45 -6.26
CA SER A 292 19.68 -2.60 -7.44
C SER A 292 20.15 -1.19 -7.08
N PHE A 293 20.16 -0.83 -5.79
CA PHE A 293 20.68 0.44 -5.31
C PHE A 293 22.18 0.36 -5.10
N ALA A 294 22.90 1.40 -5.53
CA ALA A 294 24.33 1.53 -5.30
C ALA A 294 24.66 1.96 -3.87
N LEU A 295 23.75 2.65 -3.18
CA LEU A 295 23.97 3.24 -1.85
C LEU A 295 22.84 2.88 -0.88
N GLN A 296 23.19 2.75 0.39
CA GLN A 296 22.30 2.63 1.54
C GLN A 296 22.69 3.66 2.61
N ALA A 297 21.71 4.39 3.12
CA ALA A 297 21.88 5.35 4.21
C ALA A 297 21.64 4.68 5.58
N HIS A 298 22.46 5.07 6.55
CA HIS A 298 22.41 4.62 7.95
C HIS A 298 22.36 5.81 8.91
N GLY A 299 21.80 5.61 10.10
CA GLY A 299 21.66 6.66 11.11
C GLY A 299 20.88 7.85 10.58
N VAL A 300 19.74 7.58 9.93
CA VAL A 300 18.95 8.61 9.26
C VAL A 300 18.09 9.32 10.28
N VAL A 301 18.30 10.63 10.44
CA VAL A 301 17.56 11.46 11.38
C VAL A 301 16.84 12.56 10.59
N PRO A 302 15.53 12.75 10.77
CA PRO A 302 14.80 13.86 10.18
C PRO A 302 15.34 15.17 10.72
N LYS A 303 15.61 16.15 9.85
CA LYS A 303 15.84 17.50 10.35
C LYS A 303 14.50 18.01 10.86
N ASN A 304 14.41 18.28 12.16
CA ASN A 304 13.28 19.03 12.69
C ASN A 304 13.24 20.36 11.92
N SER A 305 12.17 20.56 11.16
CA SER A 305 11.87 21.88 10.62
C SER A 305 11.49 22.74 11.81
N ASP A 306 12.46 23.38 12.46
CA ASP A 306 12.23 24.46 13.45
C ASP A 306 11.64 25.73 12.76
N GLY A 307 10.98 25.56 11.63
CA GLY A 307 10.25 26.58 10.89
C GLY A 307 9.18 25.87 10.08
N GLY A 308 7.92 26.20 10.38
CA GLY A 308 6.74 25.60 9.76
C GLY A 308 6.86 25.57 8.24
N LEU A 309 7.09 24.37 7.71
CA LEU A 309 6.81 24.09 6.32
C LEU A 309 5.35 23.65 6.26
N THR A 310 4.51 24.55 5.75
CA THR A 310 3.17 24.24 5.29
C THR A 310 3.26 22.97 4.44
N PRO A 311 2.46 21.92 4.71
CA PRO A 311 2.44 20.76 3.84
C PRO A 311 2.16 21.25 2.42
N LEU A 312 3.02 20.86 1.47
CA LEU A 312 2.73 21.00 0.05
C LEU A 312 1.34 20.41 -0.15
N SER A 313 0.38 21.30 -0.43
CA SER A 313 -0.95 20.92 -0.84
C SER A 313 -0.79 20.04 -2.06
N THR A 314 -1.11 18.76 -1.89
CA THR A 314 -1.28 17.84 -3.00
C THR A 314 -2.53 18.27 -3.76
N GLU A 315 -2.35 19.11 -4.78
CA GLU A 315 -3.29 19.28 -5.88
C GLU A 315 -3.15 18.14 -6.91
#